data_AF-A0A2D2D6I3-F1
#
_entry.id   AF-A0A2D2D6I3-F1
#
_cell.length_a   1.000
_cell.length_b   1.000
_cell.length_c   1.000
_cell.angle_alpha   90.00
_cell.angle_beta   90.00
_cell.angle_gamma   90.00
#
_symmetry.space_group_name_H-M   'P 1'
#
loop_
_entity.id
_entity.type
_entity.pdbx_description
1 polymer ?
#
loop_
_entity_poly.entity_id
_entity_poly.type
_entity_poly.pdbx_seq_one_letter_code
_entity_poly.pdbx_strand_id
1 'polypeptide(L)'
;MPHAPEASPSPHTREDHLRQRARDALSVTFDAALAAYRRNEFLRCFHRLSSETIAAETPQAARAVLREIERALRGERARAGHWTYDLDRHIGLVVAYRAEQARAERISRRATRRGRASA
;
A
#
# COMPACT_ATOMS: atom_id res chain seq x y z
N MET A 1 -35.31 46.08 4.46
CA MET A 1 -34.10 45.30 4.79
C MET A 1 -33.76 44.44 3.58
N PRO A 2 -32.73 44.78 2.80
CA PRO A 2 -32.35 43.97 1.63
C PRO A 2 -31.59 42.73 2.11
N HIS A 3 -32.05 41.55 1.68
CA HIS A 3 -31.34 40.29 1.86
C HIS A 3 -30.02 40.36 1.09
N ALA A 4 -28.89 40.34 1.80
CA ALA A 4 -27.59 40.13 1.18
C ALA A 4 -27.57 38.71 0.57
N PRO A 5 -27.06 38.52 -0.66
CA PRO A 5 -26.86 37.20 -1.21
C PRO A 5 -25.79 36.49 -0.37
N GLU A 6 -26.13 35.37 0.24
CA GLU A 6 -25.15 34.46 0.82
C GLU A 6 -24.14 34.13 -0.27
N ALA A 7 -22.90 34.57 -0.07
CA ALA A 7 -21.81 34.30 -0.99
C ALA A 7 -21.67 32.78 -1.12
N SER A 8 -22.04 32.23 -2.28
CA SER A 8 -21.75 30.85 -2.64
C SER A 8 -20.29 30.54 -2.28
N PRO A 9 -20.01 29.43 -1.56
CA PRO A 9 -18.65 29.13 -1.15
C PRO A 9 -17.75 29.07 -2.37
N SER A 10 -16.66 29.84 -2.32
CA SER A 10 -15.68 29.95 -3.40
C SER A 10 -15.28 28.55 -3.89
N PRO A 11 -15.17 28.32 -5.22
CA PRO A 11 -14.97 27.00 -5.81
C PRO A 11 -13.75 26.25 -5.23
N HIS A 12 -12.70 26.97 -4.82
CA HIS A 12 -11.52 26.41 -4.15
C HIS A 12 -11.85 25.68 -2.84
N THR A 13 -12.74 26.23 -2.01
CA THR A 13 -13.16 25.61 -0.74
C THR A 13 -13.86 24.28 -0.99
N ARG A 14 -14.72 24.21 -2.01
CA ARG A 14 -15.44 22.98 -2.38
C ARG A 14 -14.49 21.89 -2.89
N GLU A 15 -13.55 22.24 -3.77
CA GLU A 15 -12.56 21.27 -4.28
C GLU A 15 -11.66 20.73 -3.17
N ASP A 16 -11.22 21.58 -2.26
CA ASP A 16 -10.37 21.17 -1.15
C ASP A 16 -11.11 20.26 -0.17
N HIS A 17 -12.39 20.55 0.12
CA HIS A 17 -13.25 19.64 0.89
C HIS A 17 -13.43 18.29 0.19
N LEU A 18 -13.63 18.27 -1.13
CA LEU A 18 -13.75 17.02 -1.88
C LEU A 18 -12.45 16.21 -1.83
N ARG A 19 -11.30 16.86 -2.00
CA ARG A 19 -9.98 16.23 -1.88
C ARG A 19 -9.75 15.67 -0.47
N GLN A 20 -10.14 16.41 0.56
CA GLN A 20 -10.00 15.95 1.94
C GLN A 20 -10.87 14.72 2.20
N ARG A 21 -12.16 14.77 1.83
CA ARG A 21 -13.07 13.63 1.98
C ARG A 21 -12.60 12.41 1.20
N ALA A 22 -12.04 12.60 0.01
CA ALA A 22 -11.44 11.51 -0.77
C ALA A 22 -10.23 10.89 -0.06
N ARG A 23 -9.36 11.71 0.56
CA ARG A 23 -8.24 11.20 1.36
C ARG A 23 -8.73 10.41 2.57
N ASP A 24 -9.72 10.93 3.29
CA ASP A 24 -10.28 10.27 4.48
C ASP A 24 -10.90 8.91 4.09
N ALA A 25 -11.69 8.87 3.01
CA ALA A 25 -12.27 7.64 2.48
C ALA A 25 -11.18 6.64 2.06
N LEU A 26 -10.14 7.10 1.35
CA LEU A 26 -9.03 6.24 0.97
C LEU A 26 -8.28 5.70 2.19
N SER A 27 -8.09 6.52 3.23
CA SER A 27 -7.43 6.08 4.48
C SER A 27 -8.20 4.92 5.12
N VAL A 28 -9.52 5.07 5.28
CA VAL A 28 -10.38 4.01 5.83
C VAL A 28 -10.31 2.73 4.98
N THR A 29 -10.35 2.87 3.65
CA THR A 29 -10.21 1.73 2.73
C THR A 29 -8.84 1.05 2.88
N PHE A 30 -7.75 1.82 3.00
CA PHE A 30 -6.42 1.26 3.20
C PHE A 30 -6.30 0.51 4.52
N ASP A 31 -6.86 1.05 5.61
CA ASP A 31 -6.83 0.42 6.92
C ASP A 31 -7.61 -0.91 6.92
N ALA A 32 -8.80 -0.91 6.33
CA ALA A 32 -9.61 -2.13 6.17
C ALA A 32 -8.90 -3.16 5.27
N ALA A 33 -8.32 -2.73 4.15
CA ALA A 33 -7.61 -3.61 3.23
C ALA A 33 -6.32 -4.18 3.85
N LEU A 34 -5.59 -3.39 4.65
CA LEU A 34 -4.44 -3.86 5.42
C LEU A 34 -4.84 -4.93 6.44
N ALA A 35 -5.96 -4.74 7.15
CA ALA A 35 -6.48 -5.72 8.08
C ALA A 35 -6.92 -7.02 7.38
N ALA A 36 -7.45 -6.91 6.16
CA ALA A 36 -7.88 -8.04 5.34
C ALA A 36 -6.75 -8.72 4.55
N TYR A 37 -5.52 -8.18 4.56
CA TYR A 37 -4.44 -8.64 3.71
C TYR A 37 -4.05 -10.11 3.95
N ARG A 38 -4.38 -10.99 3.00
CA ARG A 38 -4.01 -12.41 3.00
C ARG A 38 -2.71 -12.63 2.22
N ARG A 39 -1.58 -12.52 2.93
CA ARG A 39 -0.23 -12.58 2.36
C ARG A 39 0.00 -13.73 1.37
N ASN A 40 -0.31 -14.97 1.75
CA ASN A 40 -0.04 -16.12 0.88
C ASN A 40 -0.87 -16.09 -0.40
N GLU A 41 -2.13 -15.71 -0.32
CA GLU A 41 -3.01 -15.60 -1.50
C GLU A 41 -2.53 -14.51 -2.44
N PHE A 42 -2.18 -13.35 -1.90
CA PHE A 42 -1.70 -12.23 -2.70
C PHE A 42 -0.34 -12.54 -3.35
N LEU A 43 0.63 -13.05 -2.59
CA LEU A 43 1.99 -13.26 -3.12
C LEU A 43 2.09 -14.39 -4.14
N ARG A 44 1.12 -15.33 -4.17
CA ARG A 44 1.06 -16.39 -5.19
C ARG A 44 0.88 -15.86 -6.62
N CYS A 45 0.38 -14.63 -6.80
CA CYS A 45 0.24 -14.05 -8.13
C CYS A 45 1.60 -13.60 -8.74
N PHE A 46 2.66 -13.53 -7.94
CA PHE A 46 4.00 -13.17 -8.40
C PHE A 46 4.77 -14.41 -8.83
N HIS A 47 4.86 -14.63 -10.14
CA HIS A 47 5.56 -15.79 -10.73
C HIS A 47 7.06 -15.89 -10.36
N ARG A 48 7.67 -14.83 -9.81
CA ARG A 48 9.08 -14.76 -9.41
C ARG A 48 9.31 -15.12 -7.95
N LEU A 49 8.24 -15.29 -7.17
CA LEU A 49 8.30 -15.69 -5.78
C LEU A 49 7.99 -17.19 -5.68
N SER A 50 8.95 -17.97 -5.22
CA SER A 50 8.70 -19.38 -4.88
C SER A 50 7.90 -19.49 -3.59
N SER A 51 7.16 -20.60 -3.41
CA SER A 51 6.47 -20.90 -2.15
C SER A 51 7.40 -20.89 -0.94
N GLU A 52 8.66 -21.32 -1.12
CA GLU A 52 9.70 -21.27 -0.10
C GLU A 52 10.09 -19.83 0.26
N THR A 53 10.26 -18.96 -0.75
CA THR A 53 10.54 -17.54 -0.53
C THR A 53 9.39 -16.86 0.20
N ILE A 54 8.15 -17.21 -0.16
CA ILE A 54 6.97 -16.72 0.53
C ILE A 54 6.98 -17.23 1.99
N ALA A 55 7.23 -18.50 2.24
CA ALA A 55 7.22 -19.05 3.61
C ALA A 55 8.38 -18.56 4.49
N ALA A 56 9.50 -18.15 3.91
CA ALA A 56 10.72 -17.80 4.65
C ALA A 56 10.59 -16.52 5.49
N GLU A 57 10.99 -16.61 6.76
CA GLU A 57 11.06 -15.48 7.71
C GLU A 57 12.48 -14.92 7.81
N THR A 58 13.09 -14.62 6.66
CA THR A 58 14.47 -14.10 6.57
C THR A 58 14.52 -12.69 5.96
N PRO A 59 15.53 -11.87 6.30
CA PRO A 59 15.70 -10.55 5.69
C PRO A 59 15.82 -10.61 4.16
N GLN A 60 16.45 -11.66 3.64
CA GLN A 60 16.64 -11.88 2.20
C GLN A 60 15.30 -12.13 1.49
N ALA A 61 14.46 -13.00 2.05
CA ALA A 61 13.13 -13.28 1.54
C ALA A 61 12.23 -12.03 1.57
N ALA A 62 12.23 -11.30 2.69
CA ALA A 62 11.46 -10.05 2.81
C ALA A 62 11.86 -9.01 1.75
N ARG A 63 13.17 -8.86 1.48
CA ARG A 63 13.66 -7.98 0.41
C ARG A 63 13.23 -8.46 -0.99
N ALA A 64 13.22 -9.78 -1.23
CA ALA A 64 12.76 -10.33 -2.51
C ALA A 64 11.28 -10.03 -2.76
N VAL A 65 10.44 -10.23 -1.75
CA VAL A 65 9.01 -9.90 -1.81
C VAL A 65 8.80 -8.41 -2.10
N LEU A 66 9.46 -7.52 -1.35
CA LEU A 66 9.33 -6.07 -1.54
C LEU A 66 9.73 -5.62 -2.95
N ARG A 67 10.85 -6.15 -3.49
CA ARG A 67 11.29 -5.81 -4.86
C ARG A 67 10.26 -6.18 -5.92
N GLU A 68 9.59 -7.32 -5.77
CA GLU A 68 8.57 -7.75 -6.71
C GLU A 68 7.30 -6.90 -6.64
N ILE A 69 6.86 -6.54 -5.42
CA ILE A 69 5.74 -5.61 -5.23
C ILE A 69 6.07 -4.24 -5.83
N GLU A 70 7.26 -3.70 -5.58
CA GLU A 70 7.70 -2.42 -6.16
C GLU A 70 7.77 -2.45 -7.69
N ARG A 71 8.25 -3.56 -8.27
CA ARG A 71 8.26 -3.77 -9.71
C ARG A 71 6.84 -3.73 -10.28
N ALA A 72 5.90 -4.40 -9.63
CA ALA A 72 4.50 -4.38 -10.04
C ALA A 72 3.87 -2.99 -9.89
N LEU A 73 4.15 -2.26 -8.80
CA LEU A 73 3.71 -0.88 -8.59
C LEU A 73 4.21 0.06 -9.70
N ARG A 74 5.50 -0.04 -10.06
CA ARG A 74 6.06 0.75 -11.16
C ARG A 74 5.38 0.41 -12.48
N GLY A 75 5.16 -0.87 -12.75
CA GLY A 75 4.46 -1.33 -13.94
C GLY A 75 3.02 -0.80 -14.02
N GLU A 76 2.30 -0.80 -12.90
CA GLU A 76 0.93 -0.28 -12.84
C GLU A 76 0.90 1.24 -12.99
N ARG A 77 1.79 1.96 -12.31
CA ARG A 77 1.89 3.42 -12.40
C ARG A 77 2.27 3.88 -13.81
N ALA A 78 3.09 3.12 -14.53
CA ALA A 78 3.43 3.41 -15.93
C ALA A 78 2.22 3.33 -16.88
N ARG A 79 1.13 2.67 -16.46
CA ARG A 79 -0.13 2.60 -17.21
C ARG A 79 -1.08 3.75 -16.89
N ALA A 80 -0.75 4.67 -15.99
CA ALA A 80 -1.67 5.75 -15.61
C ALA A 80 -2.18 6.51 -16.85
N GLY A 81 -3.51 6.62 -16.98
CA GLY A 81 -4.17 7.22 -18.15
C GLY A 81 -4.35 6.28 -19.35
N HIS A 82 -3.83 5.05 -19.29
CA HIS A 82 -4.07 3.99 -20.27
C HIS A 82 -5.26 3.12 -19.84
N TRP A 83 -5.99 2.54 -20.78
CA TRP A 83 -7.18 1.72 -20.51
C TRP A 83 -6.88 0.44 -19.73
N THR A 84 -5.62 0.02 -19.68
CA THR A 84 -5.15 -1.14 -18.88
C THR A 84 -4.75 -0.77 -17.46
N TYR A 85 -4.87 0.51 -17.06
CA TYR A 85 -4.69 0.91 -15.68
C TYR A 85 -5.81 0.36 -14.81
N ASP A 86 -5.43 -0.32 -13.74
CA ASP A 86 -6.36 -0.89 -12.79
C ASP A 86 -6.12 -0.29 -11.39
N LEU A 87 -7.08 0.52 -10.94
CA LEU A 87 -7.03 1.20 -9.64
C LEU A 87 -7.10 0.19 -8.48
N ASP A 88 -7.91 -0.86 -8.60
CA ASP A 88 -8.05 -1.88 -7.56
C ASP A 88 -6.76 -2.67 -7.41
N ARG A 89 -6.13 -3.01 -8.54
CA ARG A 89 -4.78 -3.59 -8.57
C ARG A 89 -3.75 -2.66 -7.94
N HIS A 90 -3.81 -1.36 -8.23
CA HIS A 90 -2.89 -0.38 -7.63
C HIS A 90 -3.07 -0.32 -6.11
N ILE A 91 -4.30 -0.24 -5.62
CA ILE A 91 -4.62 -0.23 -4.18
C ILE A 91 -4.11 -1.51 -3.53
N GLY A 92 -4.39 -2.68 -4.11
CA GLY A 92 -3.92 -3.97 -3.60
C GLY A 92 -2.40 -4.05 -3.49
N LEU A 93 -1.68 -3.53 -4.49
CA LEU A 93 -0.21 -3.45 -4.46
C LEU A 93 0.32 -2.51 -3.37
N VAL A 94 -0.32 -1.35 -3.15
CA VAL A 94 0.06 -0.42 -2.07
C VAL A 94 -0.18 -1.04 -0.69
N VAL A 95 -1.31 -1.72 -0.51
CA VAL A 95 -1.64 -2.46 0.72
C VAL A 95 -0.59 -3.53 0.98
N ALA A 96 -0.27 -4.35 -0.02
CA ALA A 96 0.74 -5.40 0.10
C ALA A 96 2.12 -4.83 0.43
N TYR A 97 2.53 -3.73 -0.22
CA TYR A 97 3.80 -3.07 0.06
C TYR A 97 3.90 -2.63 1.53
N ARG A 98 2.88 -1.93 2.03
CA ARG A 98 2.83 -1.45 3.43
C ARG A 98 2.89 -2.62 4.42
N ALA A 99 2.11 -3.68 4.18
CA ALA A 99 2.11 -4.87 5.04
C ALA A 99 3.46 -5.58 5.05
N GLU A 100 4.08 -5.77 3.89
CA GLU A 100 5.36 -6.45 3.76
C GLU A 100 6.54 -5.57 4.24
N GLN A 101 6.44 -4.25 4.18
CA GLN A 101 7.42 -3.35 4.78
C GLN A 101 7.40 -3.48 6.31
N ALA A 102 6.23 -3.42 6.93
CA ALA A 102 6.08 -3.64 8.38
C ALA A 102 6.54 -5.04 8.80
N ARG A 103 6.38 -6.06 7.94
CA ARG A 103 6.95 -7.39 8.14
C ARG A 103 8.47 -7.40 8.06
N ALA A 104 9.07 -6.79 7.05
CA ALA A 104 10.52 -6.71 6.87
C ALA A 104 11.22 -6.01 8.05
N GLU A 105 10.60 -4.96 8.59
CA GLU A 105 11.07 -4.28 9.80
C GLU A 105 11.06 -5.21 11.02
N ARG A 106 9.97 -5.96 11.21
CA ARG A 106 9.87 -6.94 12.31
C ARG A 106 10.93 -8.04 12.19
N ILE A 107 11.16 -8.56 11.00
CA ILE A 107 12.20 -9.57 10.72
C ILE A 107 13.59 -8.99 11.04
N SER A 108 13.87 -7.76 10.57
CA SER A 108 15.13 -7.06 10.83
C SER A 108 15.36 -6.85 12.33
N ARG A 109 14.35 -6.38 13.07
CA ARG A 109 14.41 -6.20 14.54
C ARG A 109 14.64 -7.51 15.29
N ARG A 110 14.11 -8.64 14.80
CA ARG A 110 14.34 -9.97 15.40
C ARG A 110 15.76 -10.47 15.14
N ALA A 111 16.27 -10.27 13.93
CA ALA A 111 17.63 -10.65 13.56
C ALA A 111 18.68 -9.92 14.39
N THR A 112 18.52 -8.60 14.57
CA THR A 112 19.46 -7.79 15.39
C THR A 112 19.45 -8.21 16.86
N ARG A 113 18.26 -8.48 17.44
CA ARG A 113 18.13 -8.98 18.82
C ARG A 113 18.81 -10.34 19.00
N ARG A 114 18.65 -11.26 18.05
CA ARG A 114 19.27 -12.59 18.11
C ARG A 114 20.80 -12.51 18.06
N GLY A 115 21.35 -11.65 17.19
CA GLY A 115 22.80 -11.44 17.12
C GLY A 115 23.40 -10.89 18.42
N ARG A 116 22.67 -10.05 19.14
CA ARG A 116 23.11 -9.50 20.44
C ARG A 116 23.02 -10.48 21.61
N ALA A 117 22.14 -11.47 21.55
CA ALA A 117 21.98 -12.48 22.60
C ALA A 117 22.99 -13.65 22.47
N SER A 118 23.71 -13.73 21.35
CA SER A 118 24.72 -14.76 21.07
C SER A 118 26.16 -14.24 21.15
N ALA A 119 26.35 -12.98 21.59
CA ALA A 119 27.62 -12.32 21.83
C ALA A 119 27.76 -11.99 23.31
#